data_AF-A0A3F3H0S4-F1
#
_entry.id   AF-A0A3F3H0S4-F1
#
_cell.length_a   1.000
_cell.length_b   1.000
_cell.length_c   1.000
_cell.angle_alpha   90.00
_cell.angle_beta   90.00
_cell.angle_gamma   90.00
#
_symmetry.space_group_name_H-M   'P 1'
#
loop_
_entity.id
_entity.type
_entity.pdbx_description
1 polymer ?
#
loop_
_entity_poly.entity_id
_entity_poly.type
_entity_poly.pdbx_seq_one_letter_code
_entity_poly.pdbx_strand_id
1 'polypeptide(L)'
;MSRKKRKNEFIEQRDLLLEKSSAGWVSFRRFLFAPNLLTFVISVVVGNAFGGAIKDLVSLLASFISFVWRWLFTQNHPMYFAATQQAWSAFITSFLTMISIALAVYYTIQFINNKLINSESEKWGYDEPHEDMMALQKLQRENNDLIKKNNELQEKVLQALAESKQKS
;
A
#
# COMPACT_ATOMS: atom_id res chain seq x y z
N MET A 1 5.80 -57.51 14.25
CA MET A 1 5.40 -56.22 13.62
C MET A 1 5.76 -56.21 12.13
N SER A 2 4.78 -56.11 11.24
CA SER A 2 4.97 -56.15 9.77
C SER A 2 5.78 -54.95 9.27
N ARG A 3 6.75 -55.18 8.37
CA ARG A 3 7.58 -54.15 7.70
C ARG A 3 6.75 -53.01 7.07
N LYS A 4 5.51 -53.30 6.68
CA LYS A 4 4.57 -52.32 6.10
C LYS A 4 4.09 -51.28 7.12
N LYS A 5 3.90 -51.68 8.38
CA LYS A 5 3.40 -50.81 9.46
C LYS A 5 4.44 -49.76 9.87
N ARG A 6 5.72 -50.16 9.97
CA ARG A 6 6.86 -49.27 10.25
C ARG A 6 7.11 -48.22 9.15
N LYS A 7 6.87 -48.57 7.88
CA LYS A 7 6.99 -47.62 6.76
C LYS A 7 5.90 -46.56 6.79
N ASN A 8 4.67 -46.95 7.12
CA ASN A 8 3.55 -46.00 7.22
C ASN A 8 3.70 -45.05 8.41
N GLU A 9 4.13 -45.54 9.58
CA GLU A 9 4.42 -44.70 10.76
C GLU A 9 5.54 -43.67 10.48
N PHE A 10 6.55 -44.04 9.69
CA PHE A 10 7.64 -43.14 9.31
C PHE A 10 7.19 -42.02 8.34
N ILE A 11 6.25 -42.34 7.45
CA ILE A 11 5.68 -41.37 6.50
C ILE A 11 4.75 -40.40 7.25
N GLU A 12 3.90 -40.90 8.16
CA GLU A 12 3.07 -40.06 9.03
C GLU A 12 3.90 -39.12 9.91
N GLN A 13 4.99 -39.60 10.52
CA GLN A 13 5.87 -38.74 11.33
C GLN A 13 6.58 -37.69 10.50
N ARG A 14 7.02 -38.01 9.27
CA ARG A 14 7.60 -37.03 8.35
C ARG A 14 6.55 -35.98 7.96
N ASP A 15 5.34 -36.40 7.63
CA ASP A 15 4.28 -35.51 7.19
C ASP A 15 3.82 -34.59 8.33
N LEU A 16 3.75 -35.09 9.57
CA LEU A 16 3.50 -34.29 10.78
C LEU A 16 4.63 -33.28 11.08
N LEU A 17 5.89 -33.64 10.82
CA LEU A 17 7.02 -32.73 11.00
C LEU A 17 7.05 -31.64 9.91
N LEU A 18 6.72 -32.01 8.67
CA LEU A 18 6.57 -31.08 7.56
C LEU A 18 5.37 -30.13 7.75
N GLU A 19 4.26 -30.64 8.29
CA GLU A 19 3.09 -29.85 8.65
C GLU A 19 3.41 -28.84 9.77
N LYS A 20 4.08 -29.28 10.84
CA LYS A 20 4.56 -28.37 11.89
C LYS A 20 5.59 -27.36 11.41
N SER A 21 6.51 -27.74 10.51
CA SER A 21 7.50 -26.80 9.96
C SER A 21 6.90 -25.79 8.98
N SER A 22 5.90 -26.21 8.19
CA SER A 22 5.22 -25.35 7.22
C SER A 22 4.24 -24.38 7.88
N ALA A 23 3.63 -24.74 9.02
CA ALA A 23 2.76 -23.85 9.78
C ALA A 23 3.46 -22.54 10.21
N GLY A 24 4.72 -22.63 10.65
CA GLY A 24 5.53 -21.45 10.99
C GLY A 24 5.80 -20.54 9.80
N TRP A 25 6.08 -21.12 8.63
CA TRP A 25 6.27 -20.38 7.38
C TRP A 25 5.00 -19.69 6.90
N VAL A 26 3.84 -20.35 7.01
CA VAL A 26 2.54 -19.76 6.66
C VAL A 26 2.21 -18.57 7.56
N SER A 27 2.43 -18.69 8.88
CA SER A 27 2.21 -17.60 9.83
C SER A 27 3.18 -16.43 9.62
N PHE A 28 4.46 -16.72 9.36
CA PHE A 28 5.45 -15.69 9.04
C PHE A 28 5.11 -14.95 7.75
N ARG A 29 4.70 -15.68 6.71
CA ARG A 29 4.21 -15.11 5.46
C ARG A 29 3.02 -14.18 5.70
N ARG A 30 2.01 -14.62 6.47
CA ARG A 30 0.84 -13.80 6.81
C ARG A 30 1.21 -12.54 7.59
N PHE A 31 2.18 -12.64 8.49
CA PHE A 31 2.70 -11.49 9.23
C PHE A 31 3.39 -10.48 8.32
N LEU A 32 4.30 -10.93 7.43
CA LEU A 32 5.01 -10.04 6.50
C LEU A 32 4.08 -9.36 5.49
N PHE A 33 3.07 -10.08 5.00
CA PHE A 33 2.08 -9.55 4.06
C PHE A 33 0.88 -8.87 4.75
N ALA A 34 0.96 -8.62 6.07
CA ALA A 34 -0.03 -7.79 6.73
C ALA A 34 -0.01 -6.37 6.11
N PRO A 35 -1.16 -5.81 5.68
CA PRO A 35 -1.18 -4.57 4.92
C PRO A 35 -0.43 -3.41 5.58
N ASN A 36 -0.62 -3.22 6.89
CA ASN A 36 0.01 -2.13 7.64
C ASN A 36 1.54 -2.27 7.72
N LEU A 37 2.05 -3.49 7.91
CA LEU A 37 3.49 -3.75 8.00
C LEU A 37 4.15 -3.65 6.62
N LEU A 38 3.54 -4.24 5.61
CA LEU A 38 4.06 -4.24 4.25
C LEU A 38 4.13 -2.82 3.68
N THR A 39 3.07 -2.01 3.85
CA THR A 39 3.07 -0.59 3.48
C THR A 39 4.16 0.17 4.22
N PHE A 40 4.29 -0.03 5.53
CA PHE A 40 5.33 0.64 6.32
C PHE A 40 6.73 0.32 5.80
N VAL A 41 7.06 -0.95 5.56
CA VAL A 41 8.38 -1.35 5.04
C VAL A 41 8.62 -0.77 3.65
N ILE A 42 7.62 -0.82 2.76
CA ILE A 42 7.72 -0.22 1.42
C ILE A 42 7.97 1.28 1.54
N SER A 43 7.26 2.01 2.39
CA SER A 43 7.46 3.44 2.63
C SER A 43 8.89 3.74 3.11
N VAL A 44 9.43 2.96 4.04
CA VAL A 44 10.80 3.15 4.55
C VAL A 44 11.84 2.91 3.44
N VAL A 45 11.70 1.83 2.67
CA VAL A 45 12.66 1.47 1.61
C VAL A 45 12.62 2.46 0.46
N VAL A 46 11.42 2.78 -0.05
CA VAL A 46 11.24 3.76 -1.13
C VAL A 46 11.67 5.14 -0.66
N GLY A 47 11.31 5.54 0.56
CA GLY A 47 11.70 6.82 1.15
C GLY A 47 13.21 6.97 1.29
N ASN A 48 13.92 5.91 1.67
CA ASN A 48 15.39 5.91 1.74
C ASN A 48 16.01 6.09 0.34
N ALA A 49 15.57 5.30 -0.65
CA ALA A 49 16.06 5.39 -2.02
C ALA A 49 15.80 6.78 -2.63
N PHE A 50 14.59 7.32 -2.42
CA PHE A 50 14.22 8.67 -2.83
C PHE A 50 15.11 9.72 -2.17
N GLY A 51 15.33 9.62 -0.85
CA GLY A 51 16.24 10.51 -0.12
C GLY A 51 17.67 10.47 -0.65
N GLY A 52 18.16 9.30 -1.05
CA GLY A 52 19.45 9.13 -1.73
C GLY A 52 19.52 9.88 -3.06
N ALA A 53 18.53 9.67 -3.93
CA ALA A 53 18.46 10.35 -5.22
C ALA A 53 18.39 11.89 -5.08
N ILE A 54 17.65 12.40 -4.09
CA ILE A 54 17.59 13.84 -3.81
C ILE A 54 18.93 14.37 -3.32
N LYS A 55 19.63 13.65 -2.43
CA LYS A 55 20.97 14.05 -1.96
C LYS A 55 21.96 14.16 -3.11
N ASP A 56 21.97 13.18 -4.01
CA ASP A 56 22.87 13.19 -5.16
C ASP A 56 22.51 14.27 -6.17
N LEU A 57 21.22 14.56 -6.34
CA LEU A 57 20.77 15.70 -7.14
C LEU A 57 21.29 17.02 -6.58
N VAL A 58 21.16 17.22 -5.26
CA VAL A 58 21.69 18.42 -4.59
C VAL A 58 23.21 18.48 -4.72
N SER A 59 23.91 17.35 -4.59
CA SER A 59 25.36 17.26 -4.77
C SER A 59 25.80 17.60 -6.20
N LEU A 60 25.04 17.16 -7.20
CA LEU A 60 25.25 17.50 -8.61
C LEU A 60 25.11 19.01 -8.84
N LEU A 61 24.03 19.62 -8.34
CA LEU A 61 23.82 21.07 -8.43
C LEU A 61 24.93 21.86 -7.73
N ALA A 62 25.36 21.41 -6.55
CA ALA A 62 26.47 22.01 -5.81
C ALA A 62 27.80 21.90 -6.56
N SER A 63 28.07 20.73 -7.16
CA SER A 63 29.28 20.50 -7.97
C SER A 63 29.29 21.38 -9.21
N PHE A 64 28.13 21.58 -9.85
CA PHE A 64 27.98 22.48 -10.97
C PHE A 64 28.21 23.95 -10.56
N ILE A 65 27.61 24.40 -9.45
CA ILE A 65 27.86 25.74 -8.89
C ILE A 65 29.34 25.93 -8.58
N SER A 66 30.00 24.93 -7.98
CA SER A 66 31.41 24.99 -7.61
C SER A 66 32.32 25.07 -8.84
N PHE A 67 31.98 24.32 -9.89
CA PHE A 67 32.66 24.39 -11.18
C PHE A 67 32.57 25.78 -11.79
N VAL A 68 31.37 26.38 -11.87
CA VAL A 68 31.15 27.73 -12.41
C VAL A 68 31.87 28.78 -11.57
N TRP A 69 31.80 28.69 -10.24
CA TRP A 69 32.50 29.60 -9.33
C TRP A 69 34.01 29.55 -9.53
N ARG A 70 34.61 28.35 -9.52
CA ARG A 70 36.06 28.19 -9.76
C ARG A 70 36.46 28.65 -11.15
N TRP A 71 35.64 28.37 -12.16
CA TRP A 71 35.89 28.86 -13.51
C TRP A 71 35.96 30.38 -13.55
N LEU A 72 35.02 31.10 -12.92
CA LEU A 72 34.98 32.57 -12.94
C LEU A 72 36.09 33.24 -12.11
N PHE A 73 36.45 32.68 -10.95
CA PHE A 73 37.32 33.35 -9.98
C PHE A 73 38.78 32.86 -9.95
N THR A 74 39.15 31.85 -10.76
CA THR A 74 40.53 31.33 -10.80
C THR A 74 41.28 31.89 -12.01
N GLN A 75 42.47 32.43 -11.79
CA GLN A 75 43.33 33.10 -12.78
C GLN A 75 43.59 32.29 -14.06
N ASN A 76 43.62 30.95 -13.98
CA ASN A 76 43.90 30.06 -15.10
C ASN A 76 42.66 29.42 -15.72
N HIS A 77 41.45 29.79 -15.28
CA HIS A 77 40.17 29.18 -15.71
C HIS A 77 40.30 27.65 -15.90
N PRO A 78 40.66 26.86 -14.87
CA PRO A 78 40.87 25.43 -15.05
C PRO A 78 39.52 24.72 -15.26
N MET A 79 39.39 23.96 -16.37
CA MET A 79 38.20 23.13 -16.60
C MET A 79 38.22 21.90 -15.67
N TYR A 80 37.45 21.97 -14.60
CA TYR A 80 37.30 20.89 -13.62
C TYR A 80 36.16 19.92 -13.99
N PHE A 81 36.29 19.22 -15.12
CA PHE A 81 35.26 18.26 -15.58
C PHE A 81 35.08 17.04 -14.68
N ALA A 82 36.15 16.58 -14.03
CA ALA A 82 36.13 15.31 -13.28
C ALA A 82 35.13 15.31 -12.12
N ALA A 83 35.03 16.41 -11.36
CA ALA A 83 34.11 16.51 -10.22
C ALA A 83 32.64 16.54 -10.69
N THR A 84 32.33 17.31 -11.74
CA THR A 84 31.00 17.39 -12.33
C THR A 84 30.58 16.05 -12.95
N GLN A 85 31.50 15.36 -13.62
CA GLN A 85 31.25 14.03 -14.20
C GLN A 85 30.96 12.97 -13.13
N GLN A 86 31.70 12.99 -12.02
CA GLN A 86 31.48 12.05 -10.93
C GLN A 86 30.12 12.29 -10.25
N ALA A 87 29.77 13.54 -9.96
CA ALA A 87 28.48 13.88 -9.38
C ALA A 87 27.31 13.53 -10.31
N TRP A 88 27.48 13.69 -11.62
CA TRP A 88 26.50 13.27 -12.62
C TRP A 88 26.29 11.76 -12.62
N SER A 89 27.39 10.99 -12.63
CA SER A 89 27.33 9.53 -12.57
C SER A 89 26.65 9.03 -11.29
N ALA A 90 26.94 9.68 -10.15
CA ALA A 90 26.32 9.34 -8.86
C ALA A 90 24.81 9.56 -8.89
N PHE A 91 24.37 10.74 -9.36
CA PHE A 91 22.94 11.06 -9.49
C PHE A 91 22.20 10.09 -10.42
N ILE A 92 22.74 9.79 -11.60
CA ILE A 92 22.10 8.84 -12.52
C ILE A 92 21.99 7.46 -11.88
N THR A 93 23.02 7.03 -11.15
CA THR A 93 23.01 5.74 -10.46
C THR A 93 21.93 5.67 -9.38
N SER A 94 21.83 6.68 -8.52
CA SER A 94 20.81 6.70 -7.47
C SER A 94 19.40 6.91 -8.02
N PHE A 95 19.25 7.70 -9.08
CA PHE A 95 17.98 7.88 -9.78
C PHE A 95 17.48 6.57 -10.41
N LEU A 96 18.36 5.85 -11.12
CA LEU A 96 18.02 4.54 -11.68
C LEU A 96 17.76 3.49 -10.59
N THR A 97 18.48 3.55 -9.48
CA THR A 97 18.23 2.69 -8.31
C THR A 97 16.85 2.94 -7.72
N MET A 98 16.47 4.20 -7.55
CA MET A 98 15.15 4.60 -7.06
C MET A 98 14.04 4.10 -7.99
N ILE A 99 14.19 4.29 -9.32
CA ILE A 99 13.23 3.79 -10.30
C ILE A 99 13.15 2.25 -10.25
N SER A 100 14.28 1.58 -10.14
CA SER A 100 14.32 0.11 -10.05
C SER A 100 13.59 -0.41 -8.82
N ILE A 101 13.77 0.25 -7.67
CA ILE A 101 13.05 -0.07 -6.42
C ILE A 101 11.55 0.18 -6.59
N ALA A 102 11.17 1.32 -7.17
CA ALA A 102 9.76 1.64 -7.42
C ALA A 102 9.09 0.61 -8.34
N LEU A 103 9.77 0.20 -9.43
CA LEU A 103 9.30 -0.85 -10.32
C LEU A 103 9.20 -2.20 -9.60
N ALA A 104 10.20 -2.57 -8.81
CA ALA A 104 10.18 -3.81 -8.04
C ALA A 104 8.99 -3.86 -7.08
N VAL A 105 8.72 -2.76 -6.37
CA VAL A 105 7.56 -2.63 -5.48
C VAL A 105 6.26 -2.74 -6.26
N TYR A 106 6.12 -1.99 -7.37
CA TYR A 106 4.92 -2.01 -8.20
C TYR A 106 4.58 -3.43 -8.69
N TYR A 107 5.56 -4.12 -9.30
CA TYR A 107 5.36 -5.48 -9.78
C TYR A 107 5.11 -6.47 -8.64
N THR A 108 5.71 -6.25 -7.47
CA THR A 108 5.44 -7.08 -6.29
C THR A 108 4.00 -6.93 -5.82
N ILE A 109 3.48 -5.71 -5.74
CA ILE A 109 2.09 -5.44 -5.37
C ILE A 109 1.14 -6.05 -6.41
N GLN A 110 1.41 -5.84 -7.70
CA GLN A 110 0.62 -6.41 -8.78
C GLN A 110 0.60 -7.94 -8.73
N PHE A 111 1.75 -8.56 -8.43
CA PHE A 111 1.86 -10.00 -8.26
C PHE A 111 1.02 -10.50 -7.07
N ILE A 112 1.10 -9.83 -5.92
CA ILE A 112 0.31 -10.19 -4.73
C ILE A 112 -1.19 -10.06 -5.03
N ASN A 113 -1.63 -8.95 -5.63
CA ASN A 113 -3.03 -8.71 -5.99
C ASN A 113 -3.58 -9.72 -6.98
N ASN A 114 -2.80 -10.14 -7.97
CA ASN A 114 -3.29 -11.05 -9.02
C ASN A 114 -3.16 -12.54 -8.66
N LYS A 115 -2.22 -12.93 -7.80
CA LYS A 115 -1.93 -14.35 -7.48
C LYS A 115 -2.38 -14.79 -6.10
N LEU A 116 -2.54 -13.87 -5.16
CA LEU A 116 -2.74 -14.20 -3.75
C LEU A 116 -4.09 -13.76 -3.20
N ILE A 117 -4.63 -12.66 -3.73
CA ILE A 117 -5.89 -12.09 -3.29
C ILE A 117 -6.95 -12.39 -4.36
N ASN A 118 -7.99 -13.13 -3.98
CA ASN A 118 -9.08 -13.51 -4.90
C ASN A 118 -10.32 -12.61 -4.79
N SER A 119 -10.44 -11.80 -3.74
CA SER A 119 -11.58 -10.88 -3.55
C SER A 119 -11.18 -9.44 -3.89
N GLU A 120 -12.09 -8.70 -4.54
CA GLU A 120 -11.80 -7.32 -4.95
C GLU A 120 -11.69 -6.36 -3.77
N SER A 121 -12.40 -6.64 -2.67
CA SER A 121 -12.37 -5.86 -1.43
C SER A 121 -11.08 -6.01 -0.63
N GLU A 122 -10.30 -7.07 -0.88
CA GLU A 122 -9.00 -7.29 -0.22
C GLU A 122 -7.82 -6.85 -1.09
N LYS A 123 -8.06 -6.39 -2.33
CA LYS A 123 -6.99 -5.96 -3.23
C LYS A 123 -6.22 -4.82 -2.58
N TRP A 124 -4.90 -4.95 -2.60
CA TRP A 124 -4.00 -3.94 -2.07
C TRP A 124 -4.11 -2.66 -2.91
N GLY A 125 -4.51 -1.55 -2.27
CA GLY A 125 -4.88 -0.30 -2.96
C GLY A 125 -6.38 -0.15 -3.23
N TYR A 126 -7.23 -1.05 -2.73
CA TYR A 126 -8.67 -0.81 -2.61
C TYR A 126 -8.92 0.38 -1.70
N ASP A 127 -9.68 1.36 -2.19
CA ASP A 127 -10.06 2.55 -1.44
C ASP A 127 -11.23 2.23 -0.50
N GLU A 128 -10.93 1.43 0.53
CA GLU A 128 -11.88 1.02 1.57
C GLU A 128 -12.63 2.22 2.18
N PRO A 129 -11.98 3.36 2.49
CA PRO A 129 -12.68 4.55 2.97
C PRO A 129 -13.69 5.14 1.98
N HIS A 130 -13.39 5.08 0.67
CA HIS A 130 -14.28 5.64 -0.36
C HIS A 130 -15.53 4.80 -0.56
N GLU A 131 -15.37 3.48 -0.63
CA GLU A 131 -16.50 2.54 -0.79
C GLU A 131 -17.37 2.50 0.47
N ASP A 132 -16.77 2.53 1.66
CA ASP A 132 -17.50 2.66 2.92
C ASP A 132 -18.29 3.98 3.00
N MET A 133 -17.70 5.08 2.53
CA MET A 133 -18.41 6.36 2.44
C MET A 133 -19.61 6.29 1.49
N MET A 134 -19.47 5.66 0.34
CA MET A 134 -20.58 5.49 -0.61
C MET A 134 -21.68 4.61 -0.02
N ALA A 135 -21.33 3.53 0.66
CA ALA A 135 -22.27 2.66 1.36
C ALA A 135 -23.02 3.41 2.47
N LEU A 136 -22.31 4.19 3.29
CA LEU A 136 -22.89 5.03 4.33
C LEU A 136 -23.82 6.11 3.76
N GLN A 137 -23.42 6.74 2.65
CA GLN A 137 -24.26 7.74 1.98
C GLN A 137 -25.57 7.12 1.47
N LYS A 138 -25.52 5.90 0.94
CA LYS A 138 -26.71 5.17 0.51
C LYS A 138 -27.64 4.86 1.69
N LEU A 139 -27.10 4.36 2.80
CA LEU A 139 -27.85 4.08 4.02
C LEU A 139 -28.49 5.36 4.61
N GLN A 140 -27.79 6.49 4.55
CA GLN A 140 -28.36 7.78 4.98
C GLN A 140 -29.53 8.22 4.09
N ARG A 141 -29.44 8.04 2.78
CA ARG A 141 -30.56 8.34 1.87
C ARG A 141 -31.77 7.46 2.16
N GLU A 142 -31.56 6.15 2.34
CA GLU A 142 -32.63 5.22 2.69
C GLU A 142 -33.27 5.57 4.04
N ASN A 143 -32.48 5.93 5.05
CA ASN A 143 -33.00 6.41 6.33
C ASN A 143 -33.81 7.69 6.19
N ASN A 144 -33.33 8.67 5.42
CA ASN A 144 -34.05 9.93 5.21
C ASN A 144 -35.41 9.70 4.52
N ASP A 145 -35.46 8.80 3.53
CA ASP A 145 -36.71 8.43 2.87
C ASP A 145 -37.68 7.72 3.81
N LEU A 146 -37.18 6.83 4.67
CA LEU A 146 -37.99 6.13 5.67
C LEU A 146 -38.54 7.09 6.73
N ILE A 147 -37.73 8.05 7.20
CA ILE A 147 -38.16 9.09 8.14
C ILE A 147 -39.26 9.94 7.50
N LYS A 148 -39.10 10.34 6.24
CA LYS A 148 -40.10 11.12 5.52
C LYS A 148 -41.44 10.38 5.42
N LYS A 149 -41.42 9.10 5.03
CA LYS A 149 -42.63 8.24 4.99
C LYS A 149 -43.28 8.09 6.36
N ASN A 150 -42.48 7.95 7.42
CA ASN A 150 -42.99 7.84 8.78
C ASN A 150 -43.68 9.13 9.22
N ASN A 151 -43.09 10.29 8.96
CA ASN A 151 -43.70 11.58 9.25
C ASN A 151 -45.02 11.77 8.47
N GLU A 152 -45.06 11.42 7.18
CA GLU A 152 -46.29 11.48 6.37
C GLU A 152 -47.40 10.55 6.91
N LEU A 153 -47.03 9.36 7.42
CA LEU A 153 -47.98 8.45 8.07
C LEU A 153 -48.51 9.02 9.38
N GLN A 154 -47.65 9.62 10.21
CA GLN A 154 -48.06 10.26 11.45
C GLN A 154 -49.03 11.42 11.21
N GLU A 155 -48.77 12.26 10.21
CA GLU A 155 -49.68 13.34 9.82
C GLU A 155 -51.05 12.81 9.40
N LYS A 156 -51.11 11.75 8.59
CA LYS A 156 -52.38 11.12 8.19
C LYS A 156 -53.14 10.53 9.36
N VAL A 157 -52.45 9.91 10.32
CA VAL A 157 -53.07 9.37 11.54
C VAL A 157 -53.64 10.51 12.40
N LEU A 158 -52.89 11.60 12.56
CA LEU A 158 -53.36 12.79 13.29
C LEU A 158 -54.58 13.43 12.63
N GLN A 159 -54.61 13.51 11.31
CA GLN A 159 -55.77 14.00 10.55
C GLN A 159 -56.99 13.10 10.73
N ALA A 160 -56.82 11.77 10.58
CA ALA A 160 -57.91 10.82 10.79
C ALA A 160 -58.46 10.85 12.22
N LEU A 161 -57.58 11.02 13.23
CA LEU A 161 -57.99 11.21 14.62
C LEU A 161 -58.76 12.51 14.81
N ALA A 162 -58.31 13.63 14.21
CA ALA A 162 -59.02 14.90 14.26
C ALA A 162 -60.42 14.82 13.62
N GLU A 163 -60.53 14.18 12.45
CA GLU A 163 -61.80 13.96 11.75
C GLU A 163 -62.77 13.06 12.54
N SER A 164 -62.26 12.00 13.19
CA SER A 164 -63.07 11.13 14.05
C SER A 164 -63.63 11.86 15.28
N LYS A 165 -62.88 12.84 15.80
CA LYS A 165 -63.26 13.64 16.98
C LYS A 165 -64.27 14.74 16.65
N GLN A 166 -64.36 15.16 15.39
CA GLN A 166 -65.34 16.13 14.89
C GLN A 166 -66.71 15.51 14.54
N LYS A 167 -66.76 14.19 14.34
CA LYS A 167 -68.00 13.44 14.01
C LYS A 167 -68.71 12.82 15.23
N SER A 168 -68.15 12.95 16.42
CA SER A 168 -68.76 12.57 17.71
C SER A 168 -69.25 13.80 18.46
#